data_AF-A0A510E149-F1
#
_entry.id   AF-A0A510E149-F1
#
_cell.length_a   1.000
_cell.length_b   1.000
_cell.length_c   1.000
_cell.angle_alpha   90.00
_cell.angle_beta   90.00
_cell.angle_gamma   90.00
#
_symmetry.space_group_name_H-M   'P 1'
#
loop_
_entity.id
_entity.type
_entity.pdbx_description
1 polymer ?
#
loop_
_entity_poly.entity_id
_entity_poly.type
_entity_poly.pdbx_seq_one_letter_code
_entity_poly.pdbx_strand_id
1 'polypeptide(L)'
;MARRAKAIRATVSMKIVLSEPLLDLVNNYVKAIRFSLFWLKENVRNPEEKGVLGKVHEELYEKLRKEYNLPSKVAEDCYRDALATYKGWYNNPKRGRFPGYISPLYG
;
A
#
# COMPACT_ATOMS: atom_id res chain seq x y z
N MET A 1 -49.21 2.37 0.40
CA MET A 1 -47.74 2.53 0.53
C MET A 1 -47.06 1.60 -0.46
N ALA A 2 -46.39 2.12 -1.50
CA ALA A 2 -45.74 1.30 -2.52
C ALA A 2 -44.46 0.66 -1.95
N ARG A 3 -44.39 -0.67 -1.95
CA ARG A 3 -43.16 -1.42 -1.60
C ARG A 3 -42.12 -1.15 -2.69
N ARG A 4 -40.95 -0.60 -2.33
CA ARG A 4 -39.80 -0.47 -3.26
C ARG A 4 -39.51 -1.83 -3.88
N ALA A 5 -39.66 -1.94 -5.21
CA ALA A 5 -39.36 -3.17 -5.94
C ALA A 5 -37.87 -3.54 -5.75
N LYS A 6 -37.58 -4.83 -5.58
CA LYS A 6 -36.23 -5.36 -5.35
C LYS A 6 -35.40 -5.13 -6.61
N ALA A 7 -34.42 -4.24 -6.57
CA ALA A 7 -33.58 -3.93 -7.73
C ALA A 7 -32.76 -5.17 -8.14
N ILE A 8 -32.86 -5.58 -9.40
CA ILE A 8 -32.02 -6.63 -9.99
C ILE A 8 -30.61 -6.02 -10.17
N ARG A 9 -29.59 -6.69 -9.63
CA ARG A 9 -28.19 -6.28 -9.76
C ARG A 9 -27.43 -7.35 -10.52
N ALA A 10 -26.59 -6.94 -11.46
CA ALA A 10 -25.63 -7.81 -12.13
C ALA A 10 -24.22 -7.19 -11.99
N THR A 11 -23.23 -8.05 -11.75
CA THR A 11 -21.82 -7.65 -11.77
C THR A 11 -21.23 -8.12 -13.10
N VAL A 12 -20.72 -7.19 -13.89
CA VAL A 12 -20.00 -7.50 -15.13
C VAL A 12 -18.51 -7.39 -14.85
N SER A 13 -17.77 -8.46 -15.13
CA SER A 13 -16.30 -8.47 -15.09
C SER A 13 -15.74 -8.52 -16.51
N MET A 14 -14.80 -7.65 -16.84
CA MET A 14 -14.13 -7.63 -18.15
C MET A 14 -12.61 -7.75 -17.98
N LYS A 15 -11.96 -8.49 -18.86
CA LYS A 15 -10.50 -8.52 -18.96
C LYS A 15 -10.04 -7.35 -19.82
N ILE A 16 -9.18 -6.49 -19.27
CA ILE A 16 -8.61 -5.35 -19.97
C ILE A 16 -7.16 -5.71 -20.32
N VAL A 17 -6.75 -5.45 -21.56
CA VAL A 17 -5.35 -5.59 -21.95
C VAL A 17 -4.58 -4.45 -21.29
N LEU A 18 -3.65 -4.78 -20.40
CA LEU A 18 -2.77 -3.80 -19.77
C LEU A 18 -1.64 -3.45 -20.73
N SER A 19 -1.34 -2.16 -20.86
CA SER A 19 -0.13 -1.73 -21.54
C SER A 19 1.10 -2.08 -20.70
N GLU A 20 2.23 -2.38 -21.35
CA GLU A 20 3.49 -2.69 -20.66
C GLU A 20 3.89 -1.60 -19.65
N PRO A 21 3.80 -0.28 -19.94
CA PRO A 21 4.13 0.75 -18.96
C PRO A 21 3.25 0.76 -17.72
N LEU A 22 1.96 0.40 -17.86
CA LEU A 22 1.05 0.31 -16.73
C LEU A 22 1.36 -0.91 -15.87
N LEU A 23 1.70 -2.03 -16.51
CA LEU A 23 2.12 -3.24 -15.80
C LEU A 23 3.40 -2.99 -14.99
N ASP A 24 4.38 -2.30 -15.58
CA ASP A 24 5.62 -1.92 -14.90
C ASP A 24 5.37 -0.99 -13.72
N LEU A 25 4.51 0.02 -13.89
CA LEU A 25 4.14 0.92 -12.80
C LEU A 25 3.52 0.15 -11.62
N VAL A 26 2.58 -0.75 -11.90
CA VAL A 26 1.92 -1.56 -10.85
C VAL A 26 2.92 -2.49 -10.17
N ASN A 27 3.79 -3.16 -10.92
CA ASN A 27 4.81 -4.04 -10.37
C ASN A 27 5.79 -3.28 -9.48
N ASN A 28 6.25 -2.10 -9.93
CA ASN A 28 7.13 -1.24 -9.17
C ASN A 28 6.45 -0.73 -7.89
N TYR A 29 5.18 -0.33 -7.97
CA TYR A 29 4.40 0.11 -6.81
C TYR A 29 4.22 -1.03 -5.78
N VAL A 30 3.91 -2.26 -6.23
CA VAL A 30 3.77 -3.41 -5.33
C VAL A 30 5.08 -3.77 -4.63
N LYS A 31 6.23 -3.65 -5.32
CA LYS A 31 7.55 -3.85 -4.71
C LYS A 31 7.85 -2.72 -3.71
N ALA A 32 7.61 -1.48 -4.10
CA ALA A 32 7.79 -0.28 -3.29
C ALA A 32 7.00 -0.33 -1.98
N ILE A 33 5.69 -0.63 -2.02
CA ILE A 33 4.85 -0.64 -0.83
C ILE A 33 5.26 -1.75 0.16
N ARG A 34 5.70 -2.91 -0.34
CA ARG A 34 6.25 -4.00 0.50
C ARG A 34 7.54 -3.57 1.18
N PHE A 35 8.44 -2.93 0.44
CA PHE A 35 9.66 -2.36 1.00
C PHE A 35 9.35 -1.30 2.06
N SER A 36 8.47 -0.35 1.76
CA SER A 36 8.06 0.70 2.71
C SER A 36 7.45 0.13 3.98
N LEU A 37 6.57 -0.88 3.88
CA LEU A 37 5.99 -1.55 5.04
C LEU A 37 7.05 -2.24 5.90
N PHE A 38 7.99 -2.95 5.27
CA PHE A 38 9.07 -3.59 6.00
C PHE A 38 9.97 -2.55 6.69
N TRP A 39 10.36 -1.50 5.96
CA TRP A 39 11.16 -0.42 6.52
C TRP A 39 10.47 0.24 7.72
N LEU A 40 9.15 0.51 7.65
CA LEU A 40 8.38 1.06 8.77
C LEU A 40 8.41 0.15 9.99
N LYS A 41 8.22 -1.16 9.79
CA LYS A 41 8.23 -2.13 10.89
C LYS A 41 9.56 -2.14 11.63
N GLU A 42 10.67 -2.07 10.89
CA GLU A 42 12.03 -2.14 11.47
C GLU A 42 12.48 -0.78 12.07
N ASN A 43 12.06 0.35 11.49
CA ASN A 43 12.62 1.68 11.81
C ASN A 43 11.66 2.61 12.57
N VAL A 44 10.38 2.28 12.68
CA VAL A 44 9.35 3.10 13.33
C VAL A 44 8.68 2.32 14.45
N ARG A 45 9.11 2.57 15.69
CA ARG A 45 8.58 1.90 16.87
C ARG A 45 7.13 2.30 17.21
N ASN A 46 6.81 3.58 17.06
CA ASN A 46 5.46 4.11 17.30
C ASN A 46 5.04 5.00 16.11
N PRO A 47 4.10 4.55 15.25
CA PRO A 47 3.68 5.33 14.10
C PRO A 47 2.78 6.54 14.44
N GLU A 48 2.31 6.66 15.68
CA GLU A 48 1.50 7.80 16.15
C GLU A 48 2.35 8.94 16.75
N GLU A 49 3.67 8.76 16.82
CA GLU A 49 4.58 9.79 17.30
C GLU A 49 4.60 11.01 16.35
N LYS A 50 4.69 12.21 16.93
CA LYS A 50 4.78 13.46 16.16
C LYS A 50 6.06 13.45 15.33
N GLY A 51 5.96 13.85 14.06
CA GLY A 51 7.11 13.94 13.15
C GLY A 51 7.44 12.66 12.38
N VAL A 52 6.78 11.52 12.67
CA VAL A 52 6.98 10.26 11.92
C VAL A 52 6.79 10.44 10.42
N LEU A 53 5.76 11.20 10.00
CA LEU A 53 5.52 11.44 8.57
C LEU A 53 6.70 12.15 7.89
N GLY A 54 7.36 13.09 8.59
CA GLY A 54 8.54 13.79 8.07
C GLY A 54 9.73 12.84 7.92
N LYS A 55 10.02 12.04 8.95
CA LYS A 55 11.07 11.01 8.91
C LYS A 55 10.83 9.99 7.78
N VAL A 56 9.58 9.54 7.63
CA VAL A 56 9.19 8.59 6.57
C VAL A 56 9.39 9.22 5.20
N HIS A 57 9.02 10.48 5.02
CA HIS A 57 9.23 11.19 3.76
C HIS A 57 10.72 11.29 3.41
N GLU A 58 11.54 11.79 4.34
CA GLU A 58 12.98 11.98 4.14
C GLU A 58 13.69 10.67 3.73
N GLU A 59 13.33 9.56 4.37
CA GLU A 59 13.98 8.26 4.16
C GLU A 59 13.47 7.48 2.95
N LEU A 60 12.16 7.55 2.68
CA LEU A 60 11.54 6.72 1.64
C LEU A 60 11.35 7.45 0.31
N TYR A 61 11.07 8.75 0.29
CA TYR A 61 10.69 9.44 -0.95
C TYR A 61 11.76 9.31 -2.06
N GLU A 62 13.01 9.61 -1.74
CA GLU A 62 14.12 9.53 -2.71
C GLU A 62 14.38 8.09 -3.18
N LYS A 63 14.32 7.11 -2.27
CA LYS A 63 14.47 5.69 -2.61
C LYS A 63 13.35 5.21 -3.52
N LEU A 64 12.10 5.55 -3.20
CA LEU A 64 10.93 5.20 -3.99
C LEU A 64 10.96 5.81 -5.40
N ARG A 65 11.45 7.06 -5.53
CA ARG A 65 11.63 7.68 -6.83
C ARG A 65 12.77 7.07 -7.65
N LYS A 66 13.91 6.81 -7.03
CA LYS A 66 15.14 6.40 -7.75
C LYS A 66 15.21 4.90 -7.99
N GLU A 67 14.95 4.09 -6.97
CA GLU A 67 15.14 2.63 -7.04
C GLU A 67 13.91 1.92 -7.58
N TYR A 68 12.71 2.42 -7.27
CA TYR A 68 11.45 1.85 -7.72
C TYR A 68 10.84 2.61 -8.90
N ASN A 69 11.54 3.63 -9.43
CA ASN A 69 11.12 4.42 -10.58
C ASN A 69 9.68 4.97 -10.47
N LEU A 70 9.25 5.32 -9.25
CA LEU A 70 7.91 5.85 -9.03
C LEU A 70 7.85 7.34 -9.41
N PRO A 71 6.80 7.79 -10.11
CA PRO A 71 6.51 9.21 -10.27
C PRO A 71 6.39 9.89 -8.91
N SER A 72 6.75 11.17 -8.83
CA SER A 72 6.79 11.93 -7.57
C SER A 72 5.54 11.75 -6.70
N LYS A 73 4.36 11.96 -7.31
CA LYS A 73 3.09 11.85 -6.58
C LYS A 73 2.79 10.42 -6.13
N VAL A 74 3.13 9.44 -6.94
CA VAL A 74 2.96 8.01 -6.65
C VAL A 74 3.89 7.58 -5.52
N ALA A 75 5.12 8.11 -5.48
CA ALA A 75 6.05 7.86 -4.38
C ALA A 75 5.51 8.42 -3.05
N GLU A 76 4.96 9.64 -3.07
CA GLU A 76 4.29 10.23 -1.90
C GLU A 76 3.14 9.38 -1.38
N ASP A 77 2.25 8.99 -2.27
CA ASP A 77 1.07 8.22 -1.90
C ASP A 77 1.48 6.80 -1.44
N CYS A 78 2.49 6.18 -2.06
CA CYS A 78 3.00 4.87 -1.67
C CYS A 78 3.45 4.80 -0.21
N TYR A 79 4.29 5.73 0.26
CA TYR A 79 4.73 5.67 1.67
C TYR A 79 3.60 6.08 2.64
N ARG A 80 2.66 6.93 2.22
CA ARG A 80 1.49 7.30 3.02
C ARG A 80 0.54 6.11 3.20
N ASP A 81 0.31 5.35 2.13
CA ASP A 81 -0.48 4.12 2.15
C ASP A 81 0.18 3.05 3.02
N ALA A 82 1.50 2.88 2.90
CA ALA A 82 2.28 2.01 3.77
C ALA A 82 2.16 2.43 5.25
N LEU A 83 2.26 3.73 5.55
CA LEU A 83 2.14 4.25 6.91
C LEU A 83 0.72 4.05 7.47
N ALA A 84 -0.32 4.31 6.68
CA ALA A 84 -1.71 4.09 7.08
C ALA A 84 -1.97 2.60 7.38
N THR A 85 -1.46 1.72 6.52
CA THR A 85 -1.53 0.27 6.70
C THR A 85 -0.79 -0.17 7.97
N TYR A 86 0.40 0.38 8.20
CA TYR A 86 1.20 0.10 9.39
C TYR A 86 0.49 0.55 10.68
N LYS A 87 -0.09 1.76 10.70
CA LYS A 87 -0.92 2.25 11.80
C LYS A 87 -2.09 1.32 12.08
N GLY A 88 -2.80 0.89 11.04
CA GLY A 88 -3.92 -0.05 11.18
C GLY A 88 -3.51 -1.37 11.84
N TRP A 89 -2.35 -1.92 11.46
CA TRP A 89 -1.81 -3.12 12.10
C TRP A 89 -1.33 -2.86 13.54
N TYR A 90 -0.61 -1.77 13.77
CA TYR A 90 -0.05 -1.41 15.08
C TYR A 90 -1.14 -1.20 16.13
N ASN A 91 -2.23 -0.53 15.74
CA ASN A 91 -3.38 -0.22 16.59
C ASN A 91 -4.36 -1.39 16.78
N ASN A 92 -4.21 -2.48 16.02
CA ASN A 92 -5.03 -3.68 16.19
C ASN A 92 -4.58 -4.45 17.45
N PRO A 93 -5.44 -4.64 18.48
CA PRO A 93 -5.05 -5.32 19.72
C PRO A 93 -4.54 -6.76 19.51
N LYS A 94 -5.02 -7.44 18.47
CA LYS A 94 -4.62 -8.83 18.16
C LYS A 94 -3.31 -8.92 17.38
N ARG A 95 -2.82 -7.81 16.81
CA ARG A 95 -1.60 -7.70 15.98
C ARG A 95 -1.31 -8.96 15.16
N GLY A 96 -2.28 -9.38 14.33
CA GLY A 96 -2.17 -10.60 13.54
C GLY A 96 -1.11 -10.53 12.43
N ARG A 97 -1.36 -11.24 11.32
CA ARG A 97 -0.69 -11.09 10.01
C ARG A 97 -0.04 -9.72 9.78
N PHE A 98 1.28 -9.56 9.86
CA PHE A 98 1.90 -8.31 9.40
C PHE A 98 1.63 -8.12 7.88
N PRO A 99 1.07 -6.97 7.45
CA PRO A 99 0.78 -6.70 6.04
C PRO A 99 2.08 -6.69 5.22
N GLY A 100 2.13 -7.46 4.13
CA GLY A 100 3.30 -7.52 3.25
C GLY A 100 4.27 -8.67 3.52
N TYR A 101 4.11 -9.43 4.61
CA TYR A 101 4.83 -10.69 4.76
C TYR A 101 4.20 -11.75 3.85
N ILE A 102 4.82 -12.07 2.72
CA ILE A 102 4.53 -13.30 1.97
C ILE A 102 5.38 -14.39 2.60
N SER A 103 4.75 -15.42 3.18
CA SER A 103 5.47 -16.61 3.62
C SER A 103 6.17 -17.21 2.39
N PRO A 104 7.48 -17.53 2.46
CA PRO A 104 8.27 -17.98 1.31
C PRO A 104 7.84 -19.32 0.69
N LEU A 105 6.75 -19.93 1.16
CA LEU A 105 6.26 -21.23 0.69
C LEU A 105 5.54 -21.20 -0.67
N TYR A 106 5.42 -20.04 -1.33
CA TYR A 106 4.74 -19.91 -2.62
C TYR A 106 5.43 -18.86 -3.52
N GLY A 107 6.70 -19.10 -3.85
CA GLY A 107 7.47 -18.36 -4.84
C GLY A 107 8.15 -19.33 -5.79
#